data_AF-A0A0F8RC95-F1
#
_entry.id   AF-A0A0F8RC95-F1
#
_cell.length_a   1.000
_cell.length_b   1.000
_cell.length_c   1.000
_cell.angle_alpha   90.00
_cell.angle_beta   90.00
_cell.angle_gamma   90.00
#
_symmetry.space_group_name_H-M   'P 1'
#
loop_
_entity.id
_entity.type
_entity.pdbx_description
1 polymer ?
#
loop_
_entity_poly.entity_id
_entity_poly.type
_entity_poly.pdbx_seq_one_letter_code
_entity_poly.pdbx_strand_id
1 'polypeptide(L)'
;HWLHVASNEKYTCYLPHSKRGAEAIDVMGILPEFKGVAVHDGWKPYNAYDCDHALCNAHLQRELTGIEENYKQQWAKEMNELLTEMKKYTDECKDQIKELDFEQIRALEERFDAIIMKGIEENPQSLNPEKRGKRGKNPKTKARNLLDRFIEHKEKILRFLKDLKVPFENNQAERDIRMMKLQQKISGTFRTTQGAEAFCRIRAYISTIRKNRLPVLEGIIAALKGAPLTIP
;
A
#
# COMPACT_ATOMS: atom_id res chain seq x y z
N HIS A 1 7.85 7.31 18.25
CA HIS A 1 6.86 6.25 18.05
C HIS A 1 6.32 6.31 16.63
N TRP A 2 6.09 5.15 16.04
CA TRP A 2 5.47 4.92 14.75
C TRP A 2 4.03 4.46 14.96
N LEU A 3 3.20 4.67 13.95
CA LEU A 3 1.83 4.19 13.94
C LEU A 3 1.68 3.17 12.81
N HIS A 4 1.16 2.00 13.16
CA HIS A 4 0.80 0.94 12.23
C HIS A 4 -0.70 0.91 12.05
N VAL A 5 -1.14 0.57 10.84
CA VAL A 5 -2.54 0.43 10.48
C VAL A 5 -2.71 -0.84 9.66
N ALA A 6 -3.71 -1.64 10.02
CA ALA A 6 -4.21 -2.75 9.24
C ALA A 6 -5.71 -2.59 9.11
N SER A 7 -6.24 -2.81 7.91
CA SER A 7 -7.61 -2.44 7.63
C SER A 7 -8.16 -3.22 6.43
N ASN A 8 -9.45 -3.54 6.50
CA ASN A 8 -10.25 -3.99 5.37
C ASN A 8 -11.58 -3.21 5.32
N GLU A 9 -12.53 -3.67 4.53
CA GLU A 9 -13.84 -3.03 4.37
C GLU A 9 -14.66 -2.98 5.66
N LYS A 10 -14.43 -3.90 6.60
CA LYS A 10 -15.20 -4.02 7.86
C LYS A 10 -14.44 -3.51 9.08
N TYR A 11 -13.13 -3.72 9.14
CA TYR A 11 -12.34 -3.55 10.36
C TYR A 11 -11.17 -2.62 10.17
N THR A 12 -10.76 -1.98 11.27
CA THR A 12 -9.56 -1.14 11.35
C THR A 12 -8.85 -1.42 12.65
N CYS A 13 -7.55 -1.70 12.59
CA CYS A 13 -6.69 -1.86 13.74
C CYS A 13 -5.54 -0.85 13.66
N TYR A 14 -5.22 -0.21 14.78
CA TYR A 14 -4.10 0.72 14.91
C TYR A 14 -3.19 0.27 16.04
N LEU A 15 -1.88 0.37 15.82
CA LEU A 15 -0.88 0.10 16.87
C LEU A 15 0.17 1.23 16.91
N PRO A 16 0.24 2.02 17.98
CA PRO A 16 1.39 2.88 18.23
C PRO A 16 2.53 2.02 18.78
N HIS A 17 3.73 2.12 18.20
CA HIS A 17 4.89 1.35 18.65
C HIS A 17 6.18 2.16 18.60
N SER A 18 7.15 1.89 19.46
CA SER A 18 8.41 2.63 19.47
C SER A 18 9.25 2.34 18.21
N LYS A 19 9.12 1.12 17.69
CA LYS A 19 9.75 0.62 16.45
C LYS A 19 8.81 0.67 15.26
N ARG A 20 9.39 0.81 14.07
CA ARG A 20 8.66 0.70 12.79
C ARG A 20 8.67 -0.72 12.23
N GLY A 21 9.74 -1.49 12.47
CA GLY A 21 10.09 -2.72 11.75
C GLY A 21 9.24 -3.94 12.09
N ALA A 22 9.74 -5.11 11.72
CA ALA A 22 9.12 -6.41 11.97
C ALA A 22 8.64 -6.57 13.42
N GLU A 23 9.46 -6.16 14.40
CA GLU A 23 9.09 -6.18 15.83
C GLU A 23 7.71 -5.56 16.11
N ALA A 24 7.39 -4.43 15.48
CA ALA A 24 6.09 -3.78 15.69
C ALA A 24 4.96 -4.47 14.92
N ILE A 25 5.26 -5.04 13.76
CA ILE A 25 4.30 -5.81 12.96
C ILE A 25 3.95 -7.12 13.68
N ASP A 26 4.95 -7.77 14.29
CA ASP A 26 4.80 -8.98 15.10
C ASP A 26 3.94 -8.70 16.33
N VAL A 27 4.20 -7.59 17.04
CA VAL A 27 3.37 -7.14 18.17
C VAL A 27 1.93 -6.83 17.74
N MET A 28 1.72 -6.34 16.51
CA MET A 28 0.37 -6.12 15.99
C MET A 28 -0.39 -7.42 15.76
N GLY A 29 0.33 -8.54 15.53
CA GLY A 29 -0.23 -9.89 15.49
C GLY A 29 -1.14 -10.19 14.30
N ILE A 30 -1.18 -9.33 13.28
CA ILE A 30 -2.04 -9.53 12.11
C ILE A 30 -1.26 -10.25 11.00
N LEU A 31 -0.19 -9.66 10.47
CA LEU A 31 0.56 -10.25 9.36
C LEU A 31 1.22 -11.61 9.66
N PRO A 32 1.70 -11.92 10.88
CA PRO A 32 2.22 -13.25 11.19
C PRO A 32 1.24 -14.40 10.92
N GLU A 33 -0.06 -14.17 11.17
CA GLU A 33 -1.11 -15.19 11.07
C GLU A 33 -1.98 -15.02 9.81
N PHE A 34 -1.76 -13.95 9.04
CA PHE A 34 -2.61 -13.61 7.90
C PHE A 34 -2.29 -14.47 6.69
N LYS A 35 -3.31 -15.11 6.09
CA LYS A 35 -3.17 -15.98 4.91
C LYS A 35 -3.85 -15.43 3.65
N GLY A 36 -4.30 -14.18 3.68
CA GLY A 36 -4.86 -13.50 2.52
C GLY A 36 -3.84 -12.66 1.75
N VAL A 37 -4.34 -11.76 0.89
CA VAL A 37 -3.51 -10.82 0.13
C VAL A 37 -3.33 -9.51 0.90
N ALA A 38 -2.11 -9.23 1.35
CA ALA A 38 -1.75 -7.98 2.00
C ALA A 38 -1.39 -6.90 0.95
N VAL A 39 -2.21 -5.85 0.87
CA VAL A 39 -1.97 -4.69 0.00
C VAL A 39 -1.16 -3.64 0.77
N HIS A 40 0.05 -3.33 0.31
CA HIS A 40 0.95 -2.41 1.03
C HIS A 40 1.81 -1.53 0.12
N ASP A 41 2.47 -0.53 0.70
CA ASP A 41 3.31 0.47 0.01
C ASP A 41 4.66 -0.08 -0.52
N GLY A 42 4.96 -1.36 -0.26
CA GLY A 42 6.19 -2.01 -0.73
C GLY A 42 7.35 -1.85 0.24
N TRP A 43 7.09 -1.51 1.50
CA TRP A 43 8.12 -1.45 2.51
C TRP A 43 8.71 -2.83 2.81
N LYS A 44 10.04 -2.94 2.74
CA LYS A 44 10.79 -4.22 2.77
C LYS A 44 10.43 -5.17 3.92
N PRO A 45 10.19 -4.72 5.18
CA PRO A 45 9.85 -5.63 6.27
C PRO A 45 8.60 -6.47 6.03
N TYR A 46 7.66 -6.03 5.19
CA TYR A 46 6.50 -6.85 4.86
C TYR A 46 6.86 -8.14 4.12
N ASN A 47 7.99 -8.19 3.40
CA ASN A 47 8.42 -9.37 2.67
C ASN A 47 8.85 -10.54 3.58
N ALA A 48 8.94 -10.34 4.89
CA ALA A 48 9.28 -11.39 5.86
C ALA A 48 8.08 -12.26 6.26
N TYR A 49 6.86 -11.88 5.87
CA TYR A 49 5.63 -12.56 6.29
C TYR A 49 5.11 -13.50 5.20
N ASP A 50 4.71 -14.69 5.61
CA ASP A 50 4.17 -15.73 4.73
C ASP A 50 2.67 -15.50 4.46
N CYS A 51 2.41 -14.47 3.66
CA CYS A 51 1.10 -14.15 3.10
C CYS A 51 1.24 -13.80 1.62
N ASP A 52 0.12 -13.75 0.89
CA ASP A 52 0.16 -13.18 -0.45
C ASP A 52 0.36 -11.66 -0.38
N HIS A 53 1.03 -11.09 -1.38
CA HIS A 53 1.34 -9.67 -1.41
C HIS A 53 0.83 -9.00 -2.68
N ALA A 54 0.29 -7.79 -2.50
CA ALA A 54 0.01 -6.85 -3.59
C ALA A 54 0.62 -5.49 -3.27
N LEU A 55 1.16 -4.81 -4.27
CA LEU A 55 1.71 -3.47 -4.11
C LEU A 55 0.66 -2.40 -4.41
N CYS A 56 0.67 -1.33 -3.62
CA CYS A 56 -0.18 -0.16 -3.85
C CYS A 56 0.31 0.58 -5.11
N ASN A 57 -0.44 0.45 -6.21
CA ASN A 57 -0.08 1.07 -7.47
C ASN A 57 -0.15 2.60 -7.41
N ALA A 58 -1.01 3.20 -6.57
CA ALA A 58 -1.01 4.65 -6.38
C ALA A 58 0.34 5.20 -5.85
N HIS A 59 1.08 4.43 -5.05
CA HIS A 59 2.45 4.83 -4.67
C HIS A 59 3.41 4.72 -5.85
N LEU A 60 3.35 3.63 -6.61
CA LEU A 60 4.19 3.42 -7.78
C LEU A 60 3.95 4.49 -8.85
N GLN A 61 2.69 4.85 -9.12
CA GLN A 61 2.33 5.90 -10.08
C GLN A 61 2.90 7.27 -9.68
N ARG A 62 2.86 7.64 -8.39
CA ARG A 62 3.50 8.89 -7.91
C ARG A 62 5.02 8.86 -8.13
N GLU A 63 5.66 7.72 -7.90
CA GLU A 63 7.09 7.56 -8.16
C GLU A 63 7.39 7.61 -9.66
N LEU A 64 6.57 7.00 -10.52
CA LEU A 64 6.68 7.05 -11.99
C LEU A 64 6.54 8.49 -12.51
N THR A 65 5.53 9.24 -12.05
CA THR A 65 5.40 10.68 -12.35
C THR A 65 6.65 11.44 -11.92
N GLY A 66 7.20 11.16 -10.73
CA GLY A 66 8.45 11.75 -10.30
C GLY A 66 9.64 11.40 -11.20
N ILE A 67 9.67 10.21 -11.81
CA ILE A 67 10.70 9.84 -12.78
C ILE A 67 10.51 10.57 -14.10
N GLU A 68 9.29 10.59 -14.63
CA GLU A 68 8.92 11.32 -15.84
C GLU A 68 9.26 12.81 -15.71
N GLU A 69 8.83 13.48 -14.64
CA GLU A 69 8.98 14.92 -14.49
C GLU A 69 10.44 15.34 -14.31
N ASN A 70 11.20 14.61 -13.47
CA ASN A 70 12.54 15.02 -13.08
C ASN A 70 13.66 14.46 -13.97
N TYR A 71 13.43 13.31 -14.60
CA TYR A 71 14.44 12.62 -15.40
C TYR A 71 14.04 12.45 -16.86
N LYS A 72 12.81 12.85 -17.25
CA LYS A 72 12.30 12.82 -18.62
C LYS A 72 12.37 11.44 -19.28
N GLN A 73 12.27 10.39 -18.48
CA GLN A 73 12.35 9.01 -18.94
C GLN A 73 10.99 8.52 -19.44
N GLN A 74 10.96 8.00 -20.66
CA GLN A 74 9.74 7.70 -21.39
C GLN A 74 9.08 6.41 -20.89
N TRP A 75 9.87 5.40 -20.52
CA TRP A 75 9.34 4.17 -19.92
C TRP A 75 8.45 4.45 -18.69
N ALA A 76 8.77 5.48 -17.89
CA ALA A 76 8.04 5.78 -16.68
C ALA A 76 6.64 6.34 -17.00
N LYS A 77 6.55 7.20 -18.01
CA LYS A 77 5.30 7.72 -18.55
C LYS A 77 4.44 6.60 -19.11
N GLU A 78 5.00 5.79 -20.03
CA GLU A 78 4.28 4.68 -20.66
C GLU A 78 3.78 3.66 -19.63
N MET A 79 4.59 3.34 -18.61
CA MET A 79 4.19 2.43 -17.54
C MET A 79 3.04 2.99 -16.71
N ASN A 80 3.03 4.30 -16.45
CA ASN A 80 1.96 4.95 -15.69
C ASN A 80 0.62 4.95 -16.46
N GLU A 81 0.69 5.21 -17.77
CA GLU A 81 -0.44 5.13 -18.69
C GLU A 81 -0.98 3.69 -18.75
N LEU A 82 -0.10 2.69 -18.88
CA LEU A 82 -0.49 1.27 -18.90
C LEU A 82 -1.16 0.83 -17.60
N LEU A 83 -0.60 1.19 -16.43
CA LEU A 83 -1.22 0.85 -15.14
C LEU A 83 -2.61 1.50 -15.00
N THR A 84 -2.80 2.70 -15.54
CA THR A 84 -4.11 3.38 -15.56
C THR A 84 -5.10 2.65 -16.46
N GLU A 85 -4.66 2.18 -17.62
CA GLU A 85 -5.47 1.36 -18.54
C GLU A 85 -5.87 0.01 -17.89
N MET A 86 -4.91 -0.70 -17.29
CA MET A 86 -5.16 -1.95 -16.57
C MET A 86 -6.17 -1.73 -15.45
N LYS A 87 -6.05 -0.64 -14.68
CA LYS A 87 -7.01 -0.28 -13.63
C LYS A 87 -8.42 -0.11 -14.22
N LYS A 88 -8.54 0.68 -15.29
CA LYS A 88 -9.83 0.92 -15.98
C LYS A 88 -10.46 -0.39 -16.44
N TYR A 89 -9.67 -1.27 -17.06
CA TYR A 89 -10.13 -2.60 -17.47
C TYR A 89 -10.68 -3.41 -16.27
N THR A 90 -9.95 -3.47 -15.16
CA THR A 90 -10.40 -4.20 -13.97
C THR A 90 -11.63 -3.58 -13.31
N ASP A 91 -11.77 -2.25 -13.33
CA ASP A 91 -12.95 -1.56 -12.81
C ASP A 91 -14.19 -1.87 -13.68
N GLU A 92 -14.05 -1.86 -15.01
CA GLU A 92 -15.13 -2.24 -15.94
C GLU A 92 -15.57 -3.71 -15.76
N CYS A 93 -14.62 -4.63 -15.54
CA CYS A 93 -14.95 -6.02 -15.22
C CYS A 93 -15.74 -6.14 -13.92
N LYS A 94 -15.37 -5.38 -12.88
CA LYS A 94 -16.09 -5.37 -11.59
C LYS A 94 -17.50 -4.80 -11.73
N ASP A 95 -17.63 -3.66 -12.41
CA ASP A 95 -18.90 -2.96 -12.55
C ASP A 95 -19.91 -3.75 -13.40
N GLN A 96 -19.42 -4.45 -14.42
CA GLN A 96 -20.26 -5.23 -15.34
C GLN A 96 -20.39 -6.71 -14.94
N ILE A 97 -19.77 -7.13 -13.82
CA ILE A 97 -19.70 -8.52 -13.36
C ILE A 97 -19.25 -9.43 -14.51
N LYS A 98 -18.22 -9.00 -15.24
CA LYS A 98 -17.64 -9.74 -16.35
C LYS A 98 -16.49 -10.61 -15.87
N GLU A 99 -16.37 -11.78 -16.48
CA GLU A 99 -15.18 -12.59 -16.34
C GLU A 99 -13.97 -11.89 -16.95
N LEU A 100 -12.80 -12.19 -16.40
CA LEU A 100 -11.54 -11.72 -16.91
C LEU A 100 -11.25 -12.39 -18.26
N ASP A 101 -10.98 -11.58 -19.26
CA ASP A 101 -10.54 -12.06 -20.58
C ASP A 101 -9.04 -12.37 -20.53
N PHE A 102 -8.73 -13.66 -20.64
CA PHE A 102 -7.37 -14.17 -20.57
C PHE A 102 -6.46 -13.59 -21.67
N GLU A 103 -6.96 -13.42 -22.89
CA GLU A 103 -6.17 -12.86 -23.99
C GLU A 103 -5.90 -11.37 -23.77
N GLN A 104 -6.88 -10.63 -23.25
CA GLN A 104 -6.70 -9.23 -22.89
C GLN A 104 -5.69 -9.06 -21.75
N ILE A 105 -5.76 -9.89 -20.70
CA ILE A 105 -4.77 -9.87 -19.61
C ILE A 105 -3.37 -10.15 -20.14
N ARG A 106 -3.22 -11.18 -20.97
CA ARG A 106 -1.94 -11.55 -21.56
C ARG A 106 -1.36 -10.40 -22.39
N ALA A 107 -2.17 -9.75 -23.22
CA ALA A 107 -1.74 -8.60 -24.02
C ALA A 107 -1.28 -7.42 -23.14
N LEU A 108 -1.96 -7.18 -22.00
CA LEU A 108 -1.55 -6.16 -21.02
C LEU A 108 -0.23 -6.52 -20.34
N GLU A 109 -0.01 -7.79 -19.99
CA GLU A 109 1.26 -8.27 -19.41
C GLU A 109 2.43 -8.21 -20.40
N GLU A 110 2.21 -8.53 -21.67
CA GLU A 110 3.21 -8.42 -22.73
C GLU A 110 3.63 -6.96 -22.96
N ARG A 111 2.68 -6.03 -22.92
CA ARG A 111 2.96 -4.57 -22.96
C ARG A 111 3.75 -4.11 -21.75
N PHE A 112 3.44 -4.63 -20.56
CA PHE A 112 4.21 -4.34 -19.35
C PHE A 112 5.67 -4.73 -19.54
N ASP A 113 5.94 -5.94 -20.01
CA ASP A 113 7.31 -6.45 -20.23
C ASP A 113 8.04 -5.63 -21.31
N ALA A 114 7.36 -5.24 -22.38
CA ALA A 114 7.94 -4.38 -23.41
C ALA A 114 8.39 -3.02 -22.84
N ILE A 115 7.59 -2.41 -21.96
CA ILE A 115 7.96 -1.14 -21.31
C ILE A 115 9.13 -1.34 -20.33
N ILE A 116 9.19 -2.48 -19.63
CA ILE A 116 10.34 -2.81 -18.79
C ILE A 116 11.63 -2.88 -19.60
N MET A 117 11.59 -3.48 -20.80
CA MET A 117 12.75 -3.53 -21.69
C MET A 117 13.22 -2.13 -22.10
N LYS A 118 12.29 -1.23 -22.49
CA LYS A 118 12.61 0.19 -22.73
C LYS A 118 13.23 0.85 -21.48
N GLY A 119 12.68 0.58 -20.31
CA GLY A 119 13.22 1.09 -19.06
C GLY A 119 14.64 0.63 -18.79
N ILE A 120 14.99 -0.61 -19.14
CA ILE A 120 16.35 -1.15 -19.04
C ILE A 120 17.31 -0.43 -20.00
N GLU A 121 16.87 -0.16 -21.23
CA GLU A 121 17.64 0.60 -22.23
C GLU A 121 17.90 2.05 -21.79
N GLU A 122 16.87 2.72 -21.24
CA GLU A 122 16.99 4.09 -20.68
C GLU A 122 17.78 4.14 -19.37
N ASN A 123 17.90 3.02 -18.66
CA ASN A 123 18.61 2.89 -17.39
C ASN A 123 19.64 1.75 -17.43
N PRO A 124 20.70 1.88 -18.26
CA PRO A 124 21.76 0.88 -18.32
C PRO A 124 22.42 0.74 -16.94
N GLN A 125 23.00 -0.44 -16.64
CA GLN A 125 23.50 -0.84 -15.32
C GLN A 125 24.63 0.06 -14.73
N SER A 126 24.95 1.19 -15.35
CA SER A 126 25.93 2.13 -14.84
C SER A 126 25.51 2.67 -13.46
N LEU A 127 26.44 2.56 -12.52
CA LEU A 127 26.34 3.17 -11.20
C LEU A 127 26.15 4.69 -11.33
N ASN A 128 25.36 5.31 -10.46
CA ASN A 128 24.99 6.73 -10.56
C ASN A 128 26.24 7.62 -10.83
N PRO A 129 26.35 8.24 -12.02
CA PRO A 129 27.54 8.99 -12.40
C PRO A 129 27.82 10.17 -11.47
N GLU A 130 26.77 10.78 -10.92
CA GLU A 130 26.86 11.96 -10.03
C GLU A 130 27.38 11.63 -8.63
N LYS A 131 27.41 10.36 -8.24
CA LYS A 131 27.82 9.91 -6.90
C LYS A 131 29.06 9.02 -6.91
N ARG A 132 29.88 9.11 -7.97
CA ARG A 132 31.20 8.47 -8.02
C ARG A 132 32.11 9.08 -6.95
N GLY A 133 32.66 8.27 -6.04
CA GLY A 133 33.77 8.70 -5.17
C GLY A 133 33.56 8.69 -3.66
N LYS A 134 32.55 7.99 -3.10
CA LYS A 134 32.47 7.75 -1.65
C LYS A 134 32.59 6.25 -1.36
N ARG A 135 33.38 5.90 -0.33
CA ARG A 135 33.69 4.52 0.11
C ARG A 135 32.40 3.69 0.18
N GLY A 136 32.30 2.60 -0.59
CA GLY A 136 31.11 1.73 -0.69
C GLY A 136 30.62 1.52 -2.13
N LYS A 137 29.56 0.72 -2.30
CA LYS A 137 28.91 0.51 -3.61
C LYS A 137 28.23 1.81 -4.03
N ASN A 138 28.56 2.34 -5.20
CA ASN A 138 27.90 3.55 -5.73
C ASN A 138 26.37 3.32 -5.78
N PRO A 139 25.57 4.27 -5.30
CA PRO A 139 24.11 4.10 -5.27
C PRO A 139 23.54 4.07 -6.69
N LYS A 140 22.49 3.29 -6.92
CA LYS A 140 21.68 3.35 -8.16
C LYS A 140 20.90 4.67 -8.24
N THR A 141 20.51 5.08 -9.44
CA THR A 141 19.60 6.23 -9.63
C THR A 141 18.20 5.93 -9.07
N LYS A 142 17.39 6.97 -8.81
CA LYS A 142 16.00 6.76 -8.39
C LYS A 142 15.21 5.97 -9.43
N ALA A 143 15.37 6.32 -10.71
CA ALA A 143 14.74 5.62 -11.82
C ALA A 143 15.11 4.14 -11.87
N ARG A 144 16.40 3.81 -11.77
CA ARG A 144 16.85 2.41 -11.75
C ARG A 144 16.30 1.63 -10.55
N ASN A 145 16.24 2.23 -9.36
CA ASN A 145 15.65 1.57 -8.18
C ASN A 145 14.14 1.31 -8.34
N LEU A 146 13.41 2.22 -9.00
CA LEU A 146 12.00 1.99 -9.31
C LEU A 146 11.85 0.88 -10.36
N LEU A 147 12.61 0.94 -11.46
CA LEU A 147 12.61 -0.08 -12.50
C LEU A 147 12.94 -1.48 -11.93
N ASP A 148 13.97 -1.59 -11.08
CA ASP A 148 14.32 -2.86 -10.45
C ASP A 148 13.16 -3.42 -9.60
N ARG A 149 12.40 -2.56 -8.90
CA ARG A 149 11.19 -2.99 -8.17
C ARG A 149 10.10 -3.49 -9.12
N PHE A 150 9.91 -2.83 -10.26
CA PHE A 150 8.95 -3.28 -11.26
C PHE A 150 9.32 -4.65 -11.85
N ILE A 151 10.62 -4.90 -12.07
CA ILE A 151 11.13 -6.20 -12.51
C ILE A 151 10.94 -7.26 -11.40
N GLU A 152 11.40 -6.98 -10.19
CA GLU A 152 11.42 -7.94 -9.07
C GLU A 152 10.02 -8.28 -8.55
N HIS A 153 9.07 -7.35 -8.66
CA HIS A 153 7.76 -7.47 -8.03
C HIS A 153 6.59 -7.42 -9.03
N LYS A 154 6.82 -7.76 -10.31
CA LYS A 154 5.78 -7.80 -11.35
C LYS A 154 4.49 -8.46 -10.88
N GLU A 155 4.57 -9.69 -10.35
CA GLU A 155 3.38 -10.42 -9.87
C GLU A 155 2.64 -9.69 -8.73
N LYS A 156 3.36 -9.02 -7.82
CA LYS A 156 2.75 -8.26 -6.72
C LYS A 156 2.11 -6.96 -7.22
N ILE A 157 2.69 -6.35 -8.26
CA ILE A 157 2.19 -5.11 -8.89
C ILE A 157 0.91 -5.41 -9.67
N LEU A 158 0.91 -6.50 -10.44
CA LEU A 158 -0.18 -6.89 -11.35
C LEU A 158 -1.24 -7.79 -10.70
N ARG A 159 -1.14 -8.12 -9.41
CA ARG A 159 -2.11 -9.03 -8.76
C ARG A 159 -3.57 -8.60 -8.91
N PHE A 160 -3.84 -7.28 -8.87
CA PHE A 160 -5.19 -6.73 -9.08
C PHE A 160 -5.78 -7.04 -10.47
N LEU A 161 -4.93 -7.31 -11.47
CA LEU A 161 -5.32 -7.63 -12.84
C LEU A 161 -5.86 -9.07 -12.95
N LYS A 162 -5.36 -9.99 -12.10
CA LYS A 162 -5.72 -11.42 -12.09
C LYS A 162 -6.74 -11.76 -11.01
N ASP A 163 -6.77 -11.00 -9.91
CA ASP A 163 -7.73 -11.16 -8.82
C ASP A 163 -8.48 -9.84 -8.57
N LEU A 164 -9.73 -9.78 -9.03
CA LEU A 164 -10.59 -8.60 -8.91
C LEU A 164 -10.94 -8.23 -7.45
N LYS A 165 -10.74 -9.14 -6.48
CA LYS A 165 -10.91 -8.82 -5.05
C LYS A 165 -9.74 -7.98 -4.52
N VAL A 166 -8.59 -8.02 -5.18
CA VAL A 166 -7.43 -7.22 -4.80
C VAL A 166 -7.58 -5.80 -5.37
N PRO A 167 -7.57 -4.76 -4.52
CA PRO A 167 -7.67 -3.39 -5.00
C PRO A 167 -6.36 -2.93 -5.63
N PHE A 168 -6.46 -2.03 -6.61
CA PHE A 168 -5.32 -1.35 -7.23
C PHE A 168 -4.51 -0.51 -6.24
N GLU A 169 -5.17 0.00 -5.18
CA GLU A 169 -4.64 0.97 -4.23
C GLU A 169 -4.88 0.55 -2.78
N ASN A 170 -4.00 0.99 -1.88
CA ASN A 170 -4.18 0.84 -0.44
C ASN A 170 -4.96 2.03 0.19
N ASN A 171 -5.93 2.57 -0.54
CA ASN A 171 -6.64 3.79 -0.16
C ASN A 171 -7.37 3.66 1.18
N GLN A 172 -7.84 2.47 1.52
CA GLN A 172 -8.56 2.26 2.77
C GLN A 172 -7.67 2.54 3.98
N ALA A 173 -6.49 1.91 4.06
CA ALA A 173 -5.54 2.16 5.13
C ALA A 173 -5.03 3.61 5.13
N GLU A 174 -4.80 4.18 3.94
CA GLU A 174 -4.41 5.60 3.80
C GLU A 174 -5.49 6.57 4.29
N ARG A 175 -6.78 6.26 4.12
CA ARG A 175 -7.88 7.08 4.64
C ARG A 175 -8.02 6.92 6.14
N ASP A 176 -7.91 5.70 6.64
CA ASP A 176 -8.00 5.39 8.06
C ASP A 176 -6.90 6.11 8.87
N ILE A 177 -5.66 6.14 8.37
CA ILE A 177 -4.57 6.84 9.06
C ILE A 177 -4.71 8.38 9.08
N ARG A 178 -5.56 8.99 8.22
CA ARG A 178 -5.69 10.47 8.14
C ARG A 178 -6.11 11.11 9.46
N MET A 179 -6.99 10.45 10.20
CA MET A 179 -7.48 10.98 11.48
C MET A 179 -6.40 11.04 12.54
N MET A 180 -5.40 10.17 12.43
CA MET A 180 -4.21 10.16 13.30
C MET A 180 -3.28 11.32 12.95
N LYS A 181 -3.08 11.56 11.65
CA LYS A 181 -2.33 12.73 11.16
C LYS A 181 -3.00 14.05 11.51
N LEU A 182 -4.34 14.10 11.46
CA LEU A 182 -5.09 15.28 11.86
C LEU A 182 -4.94 15.57 13.36
N GLN A 183 -5.05 14.56 14.22
CA GLN A 183 -4.79 14.70 15.66
C GLN A 183 -3.37 15.23 15.89
N GLN A 184 -2.37 14.68 15.21
CA GLN A 184 -0.99 15.13 15.32
C GLN A 184 -0.82 16.58 14.88
N LYS A 185 -1.50 16.99 13.80
CA LYS A 185 -1.44 18.36 13.26
C LYS A 185 -2.06 19.38 14.21
N ILE A 186 -3.20 19.06 14.81
CA ILE A 186 -3.98 19.99 15.64
C ILE A 186 -3.48 20.01 17.09
N SER A 187 -3.23 18.83 17.66
CA SER A 187 -2.99 18.65 19.10
C SER A 187 -1.56 18.21 19.43
N GLY A 188 -0.70 18.04 18.42
CA GLY A 188 0.65 17.51 18.61
C GLY A 188 0.68 16.04 18.99
N THR A 189 1.79 15.60 19.55
CA THR A 189 2.01 14.19 19.95
C THR A 189 1.50 13.90 21.35
N PHE A 190 1.18 12.64 21.63
CA PHE A 190 0.80 12.17 22.96
C PHE A 190 1.95 12.29 23.97
N ARG A 191 1.63 12.63 25.23
CA ARG A 191 2.59 12.71 26.34
C ARG A 191 3.01 11.34 26.88
N THR A 192 2.14 10.33 26.75
CA THR A 192 2.38 8.98 27.25
C THR A 192 1.98 7.94 26.20
N THR A 193 2.62 6.76 26.25
CA THR A 193 2.29 5.63 25.36
C THR A 193 0.87 5.14 25.61
N GLN A 194 0.43 5.08 26.87
CA GLN A 194 -0.93 4.68 27.25
C GLN A 194 -1.98 5.62 26.65
N GLY A 195 -1.71 6.92 26.56
CA GLY A 195 -2.60 7.87 25.90
C GLY A 195 -2.72 7.62 24.40
N ALA A 196 -1.62 7.28 23.73
CA ALA A 196 -1.63 6.93 22.32
C ALA A 196 -2.38 5.61 22.06
N GLU A 197 -2.18 4.60 22.91
CA GLU A 197 -2.88 3.31 22.84
C GLU A 197 -4.38 3.46 23.03
N ALA A 198 -4.80 4.20 24.06
CA ALA A 198 -6.21 4.49 24.32
C ALA A 198 -6.85 5.22 23.13
N PHE A 199 -6.16 6.23 22.58
CA PHE A 199 -6.63 6.93 21.39
C PHE A 199 -6.77 5.99 20.19
N CYS A 200 -5.75 5.16 19.92
CA CYS A 200 -5.77 4.19 18.83
C CYS A 200 -6.93 3.21 18.96
N ARG A 201 -7.17 2.68 20.18
CA ARG A 201 -8.29 1.75 20.46
C ARG A 201 -9.65 2.38 20.21
N ILE A 202 -9.88 3.60 20.72
CA ILE A 202 -11.14 4.33 20.51
C ILE A 202 -11.37 4.61 19.02
N ARG A 203 -10.34 5.05 18.31
CA ARG A 203 -10.42 5.35 16.87
C ARG A 203 -10.60 4.10 16.01
N ALA A 204 -9.97 2.98 16.38
CA ALA A 204 -10.16 1.69 15.73
C ALA A 204 -11.63 1.25 15.83
N TYR A 205 -12.20 1.33 17.03
CA TYR A 205 -13.61 1.01 17.27
C TYR A 205 -14.54 1.93 16.46
N ILE A 206 -14.35 3.25 16.51
CA ILE A 206 -15.18 4.20 15.74
C ILE A 206 -15.07 3.94 14.22
N SER A 207 -13.86 3.70 13.70
CA SER A 207 -13.69 3.39 12.27
C SER A 207 -14.43 2.11 11.89
N THR A 208 -14.31 1.06 12.72
CA THR A 208 -15.00 -0.22 12.53
C THR A 208 -16.52 -0.06 12.57
N ILE A 209 -17.07 0.64 13.55
CA ILE A 209 -18.52 0.92 13.65
C ILE A 209 -19.04 1.67 12.41
N ARG A 210 -18.31 2.69 11.95
CA ARG A 210 -18.68 3.45 10.74
C ARG A 210 -18.66 2.60 9.48
N LYS A 211 -17.64 1.76 9.31
CA LYS A 211 -17.50 0.85 8.17
C LYS A 211 -18.69 -0.10 8.03
N ASN A 212 -19.20 -0.57 9.17
CA ASN A 212 -20.35 -1.46 9.22
C ASN A 212 -21.69 -0.72 9.32
N ARG A 213 -21.71 0.60 9.06
CA ARG A 213 -22.92 1.44 9.04
C ARG A 213 -23.71 1.40 10.36
N LEU A 214 -23.03 1.16 11.47
CA LEU A 214 -23.63 1.14 12.79
C LEU A 214 -23.62 2.56 13.42
N PRO A 215 -24.58 2.90 14.29
CA PRO A 215 -24.63 4.22 14.92
C PRO A 215 -23.45 4.42 15.88
N VAL A 216 -22.59 5.41 15.59
CA VAL A 216 -21.35 5.65 16.34
C VAL A 216 -21.60 5.97 17.81
N LEU A 217 -22.58 6.83 18.10
CA LEU A 217 -22.87 7.25 19.47
C LEU A 217 -23.38 6.08 20.32
N GLU A 218 -24.30 5.29 19.77
CA GLU A 218 -24.79 4.06 20.42
C GLU A 218 -23.65 3.07 20.63
N GLY A 219 -22.79 2.90 19.63
CA GLY A 219 -21.60 2.06 19.73
C GLY A 219 -20.70 2.46 20.90
N ILE A 220 -20.43 3.76 21.06
CA ILE A 220 -19.61 4.26 22.18
C ILE A 220 -20.31 4.01 23.51
N ILE A 221 -21.60 4.33 23.62
CA ILE A 221 -22.39 4.10 24.85
C ILE A 221 -22.37 2.62 25.23
N ALA A 222 -22.58 1.73 24.26
CA ALA A 222 -22.62 0.29 24.48
C ALA A 222 -21.25 -0.25 24.95
N ALA A 223 -20.16 0.22 24.33
CA ALA A 223 -18.80 -0.11 24.75
C ALA A 223 -18.49 0.36 26.19
N LEU A 224 -18.92 1.57 26.56
CA LEU A 224 -18.76 2.10 27.92
C LEU A 224 -19.59 1.32 28.96
N LYS A 225 -20.71 0.73 28.54
CA LYS A 225 -21.53 -0.17 29.36
C LYS A 225 -20.99 -1.62 29.42
N GLY A 226 -19.84 -1.89 28.80
CA GLY A 226 -19.26 -3.24 28.75
C GLY A 226 -19.91 -4.19 27.74
N ALA A 227 -20.77 -3.67 26.86
CA ALA A 227 -21.46 -4.43 25.82
C ALA A 227 -21.23 -3.80 24.43
N PRO A 228 -19.99 -3.79 23.91
CA PRO A 228 -19.69 -3.17 22.62
C PRO A 228 -20.51 -3.83 21.49
N LEU A 229 -20.86 -3.04 20.47
CA LEU A 229 -21.64 -3.57 19.34
C LEU A 229 -20.82 -4.62 18.58
N THR A 230 -21.47 -5.73 18.26
CA THR A 230 -20.91 -6.80 17.45
C THR A 230 -21.05 -6.47 15.97
N ILE A 231 -20.02 -6.79 15.19
CA ILE A 231 -20.04 -6.60 13.74
C ILE A 231 -20.69 -7.82 13.08
N PRO A 232 -21.70 -7.64 12.21
CA PRO A 232 -22.35 -8.73 11.47
C PRO A 232 -21.51 -9.29 10.32
#